data_AF-A0A923C0T2-F1
#
_entry.id   AF-A0A923C0T2-F1
#
_cell.length_a   1.000
_cell.length_b   1.000
_cell.length_c   1.000
_cell.angle_alpha   90.00
_cell.angle_beta   90.00
_cell.angle_gamma   90.00
#
_symmetry.space_group_name_H-M   'P 1'
#
loop_
_entity.id
_entity.type
_entity.pdbx_description
1 polymer ?
#
loop_
_entity_poly.entity_id
_entity_poly.type
_entity_poly.pdbx_seq_one_letter_code
_entity_poly.pdbx_strand_id
1 'polypeptide(L)'
;MLTQFLSFDKLIGTRLITILYYLGLIGIALGLIAGVLSGLGTMVSFSFFGGIGMVIGSLIGAALGLLFWRFICEMYMLLFRMADDLRDIKTAKGVPPVVPPAV
;
A
#
# COMPACT_ATOMS: atom_id res chain seq x y z
N MET A 1 8.15 8.70 23.25
CA MET A 1 7.44 9.41 22.16
C MET A 1 7.34 8.58 20.87
N LEU A 2 8.28 7.66 20.59
CA LEU A 2 8.17 6.74 19.44
C LEU A 2 7.27 5.51 19.70
N THR A 3 7.00 5.19 20.96
CA THR A 3 6.18 4.05 21.39
C THR A 3 4.69 4.21 21.12
N GLN A 4 4.20 5.45 20.99
CA GLN A 4 2.77 5.71 20.73
C GLN A 4 2.36 5.39 19.28
N PHE A 5 3.34 5.32 18.36
CA PHE A 5 3.12 4.82 17.00
C PHE A 5 3.17 3.29 16.90
N LEU A 6 3.69 2.63 17.94
CA LEU A 6 3.74 1.16 18.05
C LEU A 6 2.58 0.58 18.88
N SER A 7 1.77 1.42 19.50
CA SER A 7 0.56 1.01 20.22
C SER A 7 -0.58 0.75 19.24
N PHE A 8 -0.76 -0.51 18.85
CA PHE A 8 -1.88 -1.04 18.05
C PHE A 8 -3.25 -1.01 18.78
N ASP A 9 -3.46 -0.11 19.73
CA ASP A 9 -4.65 -0.08 20.59
C ASP A 9 -5.89 0.58 19.95
N LYS A 10 -5.68 1.38 18.90
CA LYS A 10 -6.77 1.89 18.07
C LYS A 10 -6.57 1.38 16.66
N LEU A 11 -7.65 0.86 16.07
CA LEU A 11 -7.77 0.66 14.62
C LEU A 11 -7.58 2.02 13.92
N ILE A 12 -6.32 2.42 13.72
CA ILE A 12 -5.89 3.50 12.82
C ILE A 12 -5.90 2.96 11.37
N GLY A 13 -6.42 1.74 11.14
CA GLY A 13 -6.35 0.99 9.88
C GLY A 13 -6.66 1.85 8.66
N THR A 14 -7.83 2.48 8.62
CA THR A 14 -8.28 3.26 7.46
C THR A 14 -7.36 4.45 7.13
N ARG A 15 -6.87 5.16 8.15
CA ARG A 15 -5.97 6.32 7.94
C ARG A 15 -4.56 5.86 7.56
N LEU A 16 -4.07 4.77 8.16
CA LEU A 16 -2.75 4.19 7.86
C LEU A 16 -2.68 3.67 6.42
N ILE A 17 -3.72 2.97 5.95
CA ILE A 17 -3.78 2.45 4.58
C ILE A 17 -3.77 3.59 3.56
N THR A 18 -4.42 4.71 3.86
CA THR A 18 -4.42 5.87 2.95
C THR A 18 -3.00 6.42 2.78
N ILE A 19 -2.23 6.54 3.87
CA ILE A 19 -0.82 6.95 3.81
C ILE A 19 0.01 5.93 3.03
N LEU A 20 -0.19 4.64 3.30
CA LEU A 20 0.51 3.56 2.60
C LEU A 20 0.20 3.59 1.11
N TYR A 21 -1.05 3.81 0.71
CA TYR A 21 -1.47 3.92 -0.69
C TYR A 21 -0.69 4.98 -1.45
N TYR A 22 -0.59 6.19 -0.90
CA TYR A 22 0.21 7.27 -1.51
C TYR A 22 1.70 6.92 -1.55
N LEU A 23 2.23 6.29 -0.50
CA LEU A 23 3.63 5.87 -0.47
C LEU A 23 3.95 4.87 -1.59
N GLY A 24 3.09 3.88 -1.82
CA GLY A 24 3.28 2.93 -2.92
C GLY A 24 3.08 3.54 -4.30
N LEU A 25 2.16 4.51 -4.45
CA LEU A 25 2.04 5.28 -5.68
C LEU A 25 3.33 6.04 -6.02
N ILE A 26 3.92 6.69 -5.02
CA ILE A 26 5.22 7.36 -5.15
C ILE A 26 6.30 6.34 -5.52
N GLY A 27 6.33 5.18 -4.85
CA GLY A 27 7.26 4.09 -5.16
C GLY A 27 7.17 3.61 -6.61
N ILE A 28 5.95 3.41 -7.12
CA ILE A 28 5.74 2.98 -8.51
C ILE A 28 6.13 4.08 -9.50
N ALA A 29 5.81 5.34 -9.20
CA ALA A 29 6.20 6.47 -10.03
C ALA A 29 7.73 6.62 -10.10
N LEU A 30 8.42 6.53 -8.95
CA LEU A 30 9.87 6.54 -8.89
C LEU A 30 10.48 5.33 -9.61
N GLY A 31 9.89 4.14 -9.44
CA GLY A 31 10.31 2.93 -10.14
C GLY A 31 10.18 3.04 -11.66
N LEU A 32 9.10 3.65 -12.15
CA LEU A 32 8.91 3.96 -13.57
C LEU A 32 10.00 4.92 -14.07
N ILE A 33 10.20 6.03 -13.37
CA ILE A 33 11.21 7.04 -13.74
C ILE A 33 12.60 6.42 -13.77
N ALA A 34 12.97 5.68 -12.73
CA ALA A 34 14.24 4.97 -12.64
C ALA A 34 14.39 3.95 -13.77
N GLY A 35 13.36 3.14 -14.06
CA GLY A 35 13.37 2.16 -15.13
C GLY A 35 13.53 2.79 -16.52
N VAL A 36 12.88 3.93 -16.77
CA VAL A 36 13.03 4.68 -18.02
C VAL A 36 14.44 5.28 -18.14
N LEU A 37 14.96 5.90 -17.08
CA LEU A 37 16.33 6.45 -17.03
C LEU A 37 17.39 5.36 -17.27
N SER A 38 17.23 4.21 -16.61
CA SER A 38 18.10 3.05 -16.82
C SER A 38 18.01 2.55 -18.26
N GLY A 39 16.81 2.43 -18.82
CA GLY A 39 16.60 2.02 -20.22
C GLY A 39 17.29 2.97 -21.21
N LEU A 40 17.15 4.29 -21.02
CA LEU A 40 17.85 5.29 -21.82
C LEU A 40 19.37 5.19 -21.69
N GLY A 41 19.89 5.00 -20.47
CA GLY A 41 21.32 4.76 -20.25
C GLY A 41 21.83 3.52 -20.97
N THR A 42 21.05 2.44 -20.99
CA THR A 42 21.38 1.20 -21.71
C THR A 42 21.36 1.40 -23.23
N MET A 43 20.48 2.26 -23.77
CA MET A 43 20.48 2.58 -25.21
C MET A 43 21.78 3.24 -25.66
N VAL A 44 22.34 4.12 -24.82
CA VAL A 44 23.57 4.87 -25.14
C VAL A 44 24.81 4.01 -24.91
N SER A 45 24.85 3.21 -23.85
CA SER A 45 26.08 2.55 -23.39
C SER A 45 26.27 1.11 -23.88
N PHE A 46 25.18 0.38 -24.19
CA PHE A 46 25.26 -1.05 -24.49
C PHE A 46 24.55 -1.44 -25.78
N SER A 47 23.24 -1.20 -25.86
CA SER A 47 22.42 -1.63 -27.01
C SER A 47 21.13 -0.85 -27.06
N PHE A 48 20.87 -0.25 -28.21
CA PHE A 48 19.65 0.51 -28.49
C PHE A 48 18.39 -0.35 -28.30
N PHE A 49 18.37 -1.57 -28.86
CA PHE A 49 17.24 -2.49 -28.72
C PHE A 49 17.04 -2.98 -27.29
N GLY A 50 18.12 -3.22 -26.55
CA GLY A 50 18.05 -3.62 -25.14
C GLY A 50 17.43 -2.53 -24.26
N GLY A 51 17.82 -1.27 -24.50
CA GLY A 51 17.24 -0.12 -23.80
C GLY A 51 15.77 0.11 -24.12
N ILE A 52 15.33 -0.10 -25.38
CA ILE A 52 13.90 -0.03 -25.75
C ILE A 52 13.10 -1.09 -24.98
N GLY A 53 13.62 -2.33 -24.91
CA GLY A 53 13.01 -3.39 -24.13
C GLY A 53 12.82 -3.03 -22.65
N MET A 54 13.83 -2.38 -22.04
CA MET A 54 13.73 -1.91 -20.65
C MET A 54 12.68 -0.80 -20.46
N VAL A 55 12.60 0.17 -21.38
CA VAL A 55 11.61 1.27 -21.29
C VAL A 55 10.19 0.73 -21.44
N ILE A 56 9.96 -0.17 -22.39
CA ILE A 56 8.65 -0.81 -22.57
C ILE A 56 8.33 -1.68 -21.35
N GLY A 57 9.32 -2.44 -20.86
CA GLY A 57 9.19 -3.26 -19.67
C GLY A 57 8.86 -2.45 -18.41
N SER A 58 9.45 -1.27 -18.23
CA SER A 58 9.16 -0.40 -17.09
C SER A 58 7.76 0.22 -17.17
N LEU A 59 7.29 0.57 -18.37
CA LEU A 59 5.91 1.04 -18.58
C LEU A 59 4.88 -0.05 -18.25
N ILE A 60 5.08 -1.26 -18.78
CA ILE A 60 4.21 -2.42 -18.49
C ILE A 60 4.28 -2.76 -16.99
N GLY A 61 5.48 -2.79 -16.42
CA GLY A 61 5.71 -3.05 -15.00
C GLY A 61 5.03 -2.02 -14.11
N ALA A 62 5.05 -0.74 -14.48
CA ALA A 62 4.36 0.31 -13.75
C ALA A 62 2.83 0.18 -13.85
N ALA A 63 2.30 -0.15 -15.04
CA ALA A 63 0.86 -0.38 -15.22
C ALA A 63 0.35 -1.57 -14.39
N LEU A 64 1.06 -2.70 -14.45
CA LEU A 64 0.76 -3.88 -13.62
C LEU A 64 0.97 -3.58 -12.13
N GLY A 65 2.02 -2.86 -11.79
CA GLY A 65 2.30 -2.42 -10.42
C GLY A 65 1.18 -1.56 -9.85
N LEU A 66 0.63 -0.62 -10.62
CA LEU A 66 -0.52 0.20 -10.22
C LEU A 66 -1.77 -0.65 -9.98
N LEU A 67 -2.08 -1.56 -10.90
CA LEU A 67 -3.24 -2.45 -10.79
C LEU A 67 -3.11 -3.33 -9.54
N PHE A 68 -1.96 -3.97 -9.37
CA PHE A 68 -1.67 -4.85 -8.25
C PHE A 68 -1.67 -4.12 -6.91
N TRP A 69 -1.09 -2.91 -6.88
CA TRP A 69 -1.10 -2.05 -5.69
C TRP A 69 -2.53 -1.68 -5.29
N ARG A 70 -3.37 -1.35 -6.26
CA ARG A 70 -4.78 -1.02 -6.01
C ARG A 70 -5.55 -2.22 -5.47
N PHE A 71 -5.34 -3.40 -6.03
CA PHE A 71 -5.93 -4.64 -5.55
C PHE A 71 -5.54 -4.95 -4.10
N ILE A 72 -4.26 -4.83 -3.74
CA ILE A 72 -3.78 -5.05 -2.38
C ILE A 72 -4.37 -4.03 -1.41
N CYS A 73 -4.37 -2.74 -1.76
CA CYS A 73 -4.92 -1.70 -0.91
C CYS A 73 -6.43 -1.90 -0.66
N GLU A 74 -7.16 -2.32 -1.68
CA GLU A 74 -8.59 -2.64 -1.58
C GLU A 74 -8.84 -3.86 -0.69
N MET A 75 -8.03 -4.91 -0.81
CA MET A 75 -8.09 -6.08 0.07
C MET A 75 -7.86 -5.70 1.54
N TYR A 76 -6.86 -4.85 1.83
CA TYR A 76 -6.63 -4.38 3.20
C TYR A 76 -7.81 -3.54 3.72
N MET A 77 -8.33 -2.60 2.93
CA MET A 77 -9.50 -1.80 3.34
C MET A 77 -10.71 -2.69 3.64
N LEU A 78 -10.96 -3.71 2.81
CA LEU A 78 -12.02 -4.70 3.03
C LEU A 78 -11.86 -5.43 4.37
N LEU A 79 -10.64 -5.89 4.70
CA LEU A 79 -10.38 -6.58 5.97
C LEU A 79 -10.63 -5.68 7.19
N PHE A 80 -10.20 -4.42 7.13
CA PHE A 80 -10.46 -3.48 8.22
C PHE A 80 -11.96 -3.16 8.35
N ARG A 81 -12.66 -3.00 7.23
CA ARG A 81 -14.11 -2.80 7.23
C ARG A 81 -14.85 -4.00 7.84
N MET A 82 -14.46 -5.23 7.49
CA MET A 82 -15.01 -6.44 8.11
C MET A 82 -14.75 -6.48 9.63
N ALA A 83 -13.58 -6.04 10.08
CA ALA A 83 -13.25 -5.98 11.51
C ALA A 83 -14.13 -4.95 12.26
N ASP A 84 -14.41 -3.80 11.63
CA ASP A 84 -15.31 -2.79 12.17
C ASP A 84 -16.77 -3.30 12.20
N ASP A 85 -17.26 -3.91 11.11
CA ASP A 85 -18.61 -4.49 11.04
C ASP A 85 -18.83 -5.55 12.13
N LEU A 86 -17.82 -6.38 12.43
CA LEU A 86 -17.87 -7.36 13.52
C LEU A 86 -17.93 -6.73 14.91
N ARG A 87 -17.24 -5.60 15.12
CA ARG A 87 -17.32 -4.82 16.37
C ARG A 87 -18.72 -4.23 16.56
N ASP A 88 -19.33 -3.75 15.49
CA ASP A 88 -20.69 -3.20 15.52
C ASP A 88 -21.72 -4.28 15.85
N ILE A 89 -21.60 -5.47 15.26
CA ILE A 89 -22.46 -6.63 15.58
C ILE A 89 -22.32 -7.04 17.06
N LYS A 90 -21.09 -7.02 17.61
CA LYS A 90 -20.85 -7.34 19.03
C LYS A 90 -21.53 -6.34 19.96
N THR A 91 -21.48 -5.05 19.63
CA THR A 91 -22.14 -3.98 20.39
C THR A 91 -23.67 -4.07 20.27
N ALA A 92 -24.19 -4.32 19.06
CA ALA A 92 -25.62 -4.42 18.80
C ALA A 92 -26.29 -5.63 19.53
N LYS A 93 -25.56 -6.72 19.78
CA LYS A 93 -26.04 -7.87 20.55
C LYS A 93 -26.06 -7.67 22.08
N GLY A 94 -25.81 -6.46 22.58
CA GLY A 94 -25.91 -6.14 24.01
C GLY A 94 -24.82 -6.76 24.88
N VAL A 95 -23.66 -7.11 24.30
CA VAL A 95 -22.50 -7.55 25.07
C VAL A 95 -21.96 -6.34 25.84
N PRO A 96 -21.93 -6.35 27.19
CA PRO A 96 -21.49 -5.19 27.96
C PRO A 96 -20.02 -4.86 27.62
N PRO A 97 -19.65 -3.56 27.61
CA PRO A 97 -18.28 -3.15 27.36
C PRO A 97 -17.37 -3.83 28.39
N VAL A 98 -16.29 -4.46 27.91
CA VAL A 98 -15.26 -5.03 28.78
C VAL A 98 -14.57 -3.85 29.47
N VAL A 99 -14.90 -3.62 30.74
CA VAL A 99 -14.26 -2.61 31.58
C VAL A 99 -12.82 -3.07 31.81
N PRO A 100 -11.80 -2.31 31.33
CA PRO A 100 -10.42 -2.63 31.64
C PRO A 100 -10.23 -2.60 33.17
N PRO A 101 -9.46 -3.53 33.76
CA PRO A 101 -9.13 -3.43 35.18
C PRO A 101 -8.49 -2.07 35.44
N ALA A 102 -8.97 -1.36 36.45
CA ALA A 102 -8.40 -0.09 36.88
C ALA A 102 -6.93 -0.33 37.26
N VAL A 103 -6.02 0.18 36.44
CA VAL A 103 -4.58 0.30 36.73
C VAL A 103 -4.27 1.78 36.79
#